data_AF-V4QDC5-F1
#
_entry.id   AF-V4QDC5-F1
#
_cell.length_a   1.000
_cell.length_b   1.000
_cell.length_c   1.000
_cell.angle_alpha   90.00
_cell.angle_beta   90.00
_cell.angle_gamma   90.00
#
_symmetry.space_group_name_H-M   'P 1'
#
loop_
_entity.id
_entity.type
_entity.pdbx_description
1 polymer ?
#
loop_
_entity_poly.entity_id
_entity_poly.type
_entity_poly.pdbx_seq_one_letter_code
_entity_poly.pdbx_strand_id
1 'polypeptide(L)'
;MKELAQVFAIDIAAYAVMSNHYHLVAHVDRARALSWSTDDVLARWTRLFSGPPLVVRYLSPERAALGAAELARIAEYAECYRARLHDLSWFMRVLNESIARQANAEDECTGRFWEGRFKSQALLDEQALLAAMAYVDLNPIRAGIAETPEDSDYTSIQERLADARTATAPTSFTAAPFDIPPQALSLIVHLSLMFWGALVRHAHEHDTLPRLAMLVMIGFGAGWITVGLLVGAQHMLVRPNEALFRTFVPCAAGVAMFVSFATYMKLRARALVWLGTVSYSLYLFHPVAQYSLSWLVQATDIAVLKGWSTGSYMLATASLTIGISALTYRYVEVPFQALGGRIAKNVVEAENRQLA
;
A
#
# COMPACT_ATOMS: atom_id res chain seq x y z
N MET A 1 -1.27 -5.64 24.67
CA MET A 1 -0.25 -5.37 23.62
C MET A 1 1.12 -5.02 24.21
N LYS A 2 1.23 -3.95 25.00
CA LYS A 2 2.51 -3.50 25.60
C LYS A 2 3.21 -4.56 26.47
N GLU A 3 2.46 -5.32 27.26
CA GLU A 3 3.02 -6.42 28.05
C GLU A 3 3.71 -7.49 27.18
N LEU A 4 3.13 -7.81 26.01
CA LEU A 4 3.75 -8.76 25.08
C LEU A 4 5.05 -8.19 24.49
N ALA A 5 5.11 -6.89 24.21
CA ALA A 5 6.32 -6.22 23.73
C ALA A 5 7.46 -6.24 24.76
N GLN A 6 7.16 -6.39 26.05
CA GLN A 6 8.20 -6.57 27.09
C GLN A 6 8.78 -7.99 27.11
N VAL A 7 8.02 -8.99 26.65
CA VAL A 7 8.42 -10.39 26.62
C VAL A 7 9.16 -10.73 25.32
N PHE A 8 8.56 -10.34 24.19
CA PHE A 8 9.12 -10.51 22.85
C PHE A 8 10.24 -9.50 22.57
N ALA A 9 11.11 -9.79 21.61
CA ALA A 9 12.08 -8.84 21.09
C ALA A 9 11.43 -7.94 20.02
N ILE A 10 10.27 -7.37 20.33
CA ILE A 10 9.49 -6.55 19.40
C ILE A 10 9.10 -5.26 20.08
N ASP A 11 9.54 -4.14 19.52
CA ASP A 11 9.17 -2.81 19.99
C ASP A 11 7.96 -2.30 19.23
N ILE A 12 7.11 -1.52 19.90
CA ILE A 12 5.93 -0.91 19.32
C ILE A 12 6.24 0.56 19.07
N ALA A 13 6.26 0.97 17.80
CA ALA A 13 6.51 2.36 17.42
C ALA A 13 5.21 3.17 17.42
N ALA A 14 4.13 2.60 16.89
CA ALA A 14 2.80 3.23 16.88
C ALA A 14 1.69 2.18 16.86
N TYR A 15 0.52 2.53 17.39
CA TYR A 15 -0.68 1.72 17.30
C TYR A 15 -1.95 2.58 17.39
N ALA A 16 -3.04 2.06 16.84
CA ALA A 16 -4.38 2.61 17.00
C ALA A 16 -5.39 1.48 17.10
N VAL A 17 -6.17 1.44 18.19
CA VAL A 17 -7.23 0.46 18.40
C VAL A 17 -8.57 1.08 17.98
N MET A 18 -9.26 0.44 17.05
CA MET A 18 -10.55 0.86 16.52
C MET A 18 -11.63 -0.13 16.98
N SER A 19 -12.91 0.21 16.75
CA SER A 19 -14.03 -0.65 17.14
C SER A 19 -14.07 -2.00 16.42
N ASN A 20 -13.51 -2.11 15.21
CA ASN A 20 -13.57 -3.31 14.37
C ASN A 20 -12.20 -3.84 13.88
N HIS A 21 -11.11 -3.11 14.14
CA HIS A 21 -9.75 -3.54 13.79
C HIS A 21 -8.72 -2.76 14.62
N TYR A 22 -7.44 -3.10 14.50
CA TYR A 22 -6.37 -2.25 15.02
C TYR A 22 -5.21 -2.19 14.03
N HIS A 23 -4.45 -1.10 14.11
CA HIS A 23 -3.22 -0.91 13.37
C HIS A 23 -2.02 -0.94 14.31
N LEU A 24 -0.90 -1.51 13.84
CA LEU A 24 0.32 -1.66 14.61
C LEU A 24 1.55 -1.43 13.72
N VAL A 25 2.43 -0.53 14.14
CA VAL A 25 3.78 -0.37 13.61
C VAL A 25 4.74 -0.95 14.65
N ALA A 26 5.44 -2.01 14.27
CA ALA A 26 6.33 -2.74 15.16
C ALA A 26 7.73 -2.91 14.56
N HIS A 27 8.74 -2.87 15.40
CA HIS A 27 10.13 -3.12 15.05
C HIS A 27 10.57 -4.46 15.65
N VAL A 28 11.04 -5.38 14.80
CA VAL A 28 11.52 -6.69 15.23
C VAL A 28 13.03 -6.61 15.49
N ASP A 29 13.41 -6.59 16.76
CA ASP A 29 14.81 -6.52 17.18
C ASP A 29 15.43 -7.91 17.33
N ARG A 30 15.84 -8.47 16.19
CA ARG A 30 16.51 -9.77 16.16
C ARG A 30 17.83 -9.76 16.92
N ALA A 31 18.58 -8.65 16.92
CA ALA A 31 19.86 -8.57 17.60
C ALA A 31 19.68 -8.73 19.12
N ARG A 32 18.65 -8.08 19.70
CA ARG A 32 18.28 -8.23 21.11
C ARG A 32 17.86 -9.66 21.45
N ALA A 33 17.14 -10.35 20.57
CA ALA A 33 16.80 -11.75 20.82
C ALA A 33 18.03 -12.68 20.84
N LEU A 34 19.01 -12.41 19.97
CA LEU A 34 20.25 -13.18 19.88
C LEU A 34 21.23 -12.92 21.02
N SER A 35 21.17 -11.75 21.66
CA SER A 35 22.02 -11.45 22.81
C SER A 35 21.55 -12.11 24.11
N TRP A 36 20.32 -12.64 24.15
CA TRP A 36 19.76 -13.29 25.34
C TRP A 36 20.38 -14.65 25.61
N SER A 37 20.69 -14.88 26.89
CA SER A 37 21.12 -16.19 27.38
C SER A 37 19.99 -17.21 27.31
N THR A 38 20.34 -18.49 27.43
CA THR A 38 19.35 -19.58 27.54
C THR A 38 18.38 -19.32 28.69
N ASP A 39 18.88 -18.83 29.84
CA ASP A 39 18.05 -18.55 31.00
C ASP A 39 17.04 -17.42 30.73
N ASP A 40 17.49 -16.34 30.09
CA ASP A 40 16.61 -15.22 29.71
C ASP A 40 15.49 -15.66 28.77
N VAL A 41 15.84 -16.45 27.75
CA VAL A 41 14.87 -16.92 26.74
C VAL A 41 13.81 -17.82 27.39
N LEU A 42 14.23 -18.78 28.22
CA LEU A 42 13.31 -19.68 28.88
C LEU A 42 12.42 -18.93 29.87
N ALA A 43 13.00 -18.05 30.70
CA ALA A 43 12.25 -17.24 31.65
C ALA A 43 11.20 -16.36 30.96
N ARG A 44 11.57 -15.69 29.86
CA ARG A 44 10.65 -14.90 29.03
C ARG A 44 9.52 -15.75 28.47
N TRP A 45 9.85 -16.89 27.85
CA TRP A 45 8.85 -17.79 27.27
C TRP A 45 7.87 -18.30 28.34
N THR A 46 8.38 -18.63 29.54
CA THR A 46 7.55 -19.16 30.63
C THR A 46 6.61 -18.14 31.27
N ARG A 47 6.77 -16.84 30.99
CA ARG A 47 5.78 -15.82 31.38
C ARG A 47 4.47 -15.93 30.62
N LEU A 48 4.50 -16.50 29.42
CA LEU A 48 3.34 -16.61 28.53
C LEU A 48 2.82 -18.04 28.42
N PHE A 49 3.69 -19.04 28.56
CA PHE A 49 3.36 -20.45 28.39
C PHE A 49 3.92 -21.29 29.53
N SER A 50 3.21 -22.29 30.00
CA SER A 50 3.66 -23.12 31.13
C SER A 50 4.97 -23.90 30.86
N GLY A 51 5.33 -24.11 29.60
CA GLY A 51 6.56 -24.82 29.20
C GLY A 51 6.52 -26.34 29.50
N PRO A 52 7.41 -27.14 28.89
CA PRO A 52 7.58 -28.56 29.24
C PRO A 52 8.11 -28.72 30.68
N PRO A 53 7.81 -29.84 31.38
CA PRO A 53 8.29 -30.09 32.74
C PRO A 53 9.81 -29.97 32.90
N LEU A 54 10.57 -30.34 31.86
CA LEU A 54 12.02 -30.21 31.84
C LEU A 54 12.48 -28.74 31.95
N VAL A 55 11.81 -27.82 31.25
CA VAL A 55 12.10 -26.38 31.32
C VAL A 55 11.76 -25.81 32.69
N VAL A 56 10.64 -26.24 33.28
CA VAL A 56 10.26 -25.85 34.65
C VAL A 56 11.30 -26.33 35.66
N ARG A 57 11.76 -27.58 35.55
CA ARG A 57 12.81 -28.15 36.40
C ARG A 57 14.16 -27.44 36.21
N TYR A 58 14.47 -27.03 34.98
CA TYR A 58 15.65 -26.21 34.69
C TYR A 58 15.54 -24.79 35.27
N LEU A 59 14.37 -24.20 35.38
CA LEU A 59 14.20 -22.87 36.00
C LEU A 59 14.07 -22.93 37.53
N SER A 60 14.08 -24.12 38.14
CA SER A 60 14.02 -24.32 39.58
C SER A 60 15.41 -24.66 40.18
N PRO A 61 15.55 -24.67 41.52
CA PRO A 61 16.78 -25.12 42.18
C PRO A 61 17.21 -26.55 41.83
N GLU A 62 16.30 -27.38 41.30
CA GLU A 62 16.58 -28.75 40.85
C GLU A 62 17.45 -28.81 39.58
N ARG A 63 17.76 -27.65 38.96
CA ARG A 63 18.69 -27.55 37.82
C ARG A 63 20.02 -28.28 38.06
N ALA A 64 20.53 -28.23 39.30
CA ALA A 64 21.81 -28.86 39.66
C ALA A 64 21.82 -30.39 39.48
N ALA A 65 20.65 -31.03 39.45
CA ALA A 65 20.50 -32.46 39.26
C ALA A 65 20.32 -32.88 37.78
N LEU A 66 20.34 -31.92 36.84
CA LEU A 66 20.16 -32.22 35.41
C LEU A 66 21.42 -32.81 34.79
N GLY A 67 21.24 -33.92 34.06
CA GLY A 67 22.31 -34.55 33.30
C GLY A 67 22.63 -33.83 31.99
N ALA A 68 23.75 -34.19 31.35
CA ALA A 68 24.20 -33.56 30.10
C ALA A 68 23.17 -33.68 28.96
N ALA A 69 22.46 -34.81 28.85
CA ALA A 69 21.43 -35.01 27.83
C ALA A 69 20.20 -34.12 28.06
N GLU A 70 19.82 -33.91 29.32
CA GLU A 70 18.73 -33.00 29.70
C GLU A 70 19.10 -31.55 29.38
N LEU A 71 20.33 -31.14 29.68
CA LEU A 71 20.84 -29.80 29.34
C LEU A 71 20.91 -29.57 27.82
N ALA A 72 21.29 -30.58 27.04
CA ALA A 72 21.27 -30.49 25.58
C ALA A 72 19.84 -30.25 25.05
N ARG A 73 18.85 -30.97 25.59
CA ARG A 73 17.45 -30.77 25.23
C ARG A 73 16.90 -29.40 25.66
N ILE A 74 17.36 -28.86 26.80
CA ILE A 74 17.05 -27.49 27.21
C ILE A 74 17.60 -26.47 26.22
N ALA A 75 18.83 -26.65 25.73
CA ALA A 75 19.40 -25.76 24.72
C ALA A 75 18.56 -25.77 23.42
N GLU A 76 18.11 -26.95 22.98
CA GLU A 76 17.19 -27.06 21.83
C GLU A 76 15.88 -26.28 22.04
N TYR A 77 15.27 -26.39 23.24
CA TYR A 77 14.08 -25.60 23.57
C TYR A 77 14.36 -24.09 23.55
N ALA A 78 15.49 -23.68 24.10
CA ALA A 78 15.88 -22.27 24.13
C ALA A 78 16.06 -21.71 22.72
N GLU A 79 16.72 -22.42 21.81
CA GLU A 79 16.83 -21.97 20.41
C GLU A 79 15.46 -21.87 19.73
N CYS A 80 14.59 -22.84 19.97
CA CYS A 80 13.22 -22.81 19.44
C CYS A 80 12.45 -21.59 19.95
N TYR A 81 12.50 -21.31 21.25
CA TYR A 81 11.78 -20.17 21.84
C TYR A 81 12.41 -18.85 21.44
N ARG A 82 13.74 -18.77 21.33
CA ARG A 82 14.44 -17.58 20.84
C ARG A 82 13.97 -17.22 19.43
N ALA A 83 13.86 -18.20 18.54
CA ALA A 83 13.33 -18.00 17.20
C ALA A 83 11.90 -17.43 17.21
N ARG A 84 11.05 -17.91 18.12
CA ARG A 84 9.65 -17.45 18.24
C ARG A 84 9.53 -16.07 18.87
N LEU A 85 10.39 -15.73 19.83
CA LEU A 85 10.34 -14.46 20.57
C LEU A 85 10.73 -13.24 19.71
N HIS A 86 11.30 -13.43 18.52
CA HIS A 86 11.49 -12.37 17.53
C HIS A 86 10.72 -12.63 16.23
N ASP A 87 9.70 -13.49 16.26
CA ASP A 87 8.84 -13.74 15.12
C ASP A 87 7.53 -12.94 15.24
N LEU A 88 7.27 -12.09 14.25
CA LEU A 88 6.07 -11.25 14.23
C LEU A 88 4.78 -12.08 14.19
N SER A 89 4.77 -13.23 13.52
CA SER A 89 3.58 -14.08 13.43
C SER A 89 3.25 -14.71 14.78
N TRP A 90 4.25 -15.11 15.55
CA TRP A 90 4.09 -15.58 16.94
C TRP A 90 3.57 -14.48 17.84
N PHE A 91 4.12 -13.27 17.73
CA PHE A 91 3.63 -12.12 18.49
C PHE A 91 2.15 -11.82 18.19
N MET A 92 1.80 -11.73 16.90
CA MET A 92 0.43 -11.47 16.46
C MET A 92 -0.52 -12.60 16.85
N ARG A 93 -0.07 -13.86 16.81
CA ARG A 93 -0.86 -15.01 17.27
C ARG A 93 -1.23 -14.86 18.74
N VAL A 94 -0.26 -14.59 19.61
CA VAL A 94 -0.51 -14.48 21.06
C VAL A 94 -1.42 -13.29 21.35
N LEU A 95 -1.16 -12.15 20.71
CA LEU A 95 -1.98 -10.94 20.86
C LEU A 95 -3.44 -11.17 20.43
N ASN A 96 -3.65 -11.73 19.24
CA ASN A 96 -4.98 -11.93 18.68
C ASN A 96 -5.77 -13.00 19.42
N GLU A 97 -5.10 -14.08 19.83
CA GLU A 97 -5.73 -15.13 20.64
C GLU A 97 -6.20 -14.58 21.99
N SER A 98 -5.36 -13.78 22.67
CA SER A 98 -5.74 -13.21 23.97
C SER A 98 -6.94 -12.28 23.87
N ILE A 99 -6.99 -11.43 22.83
CA ILE A 99 -8.12 -10.52 22.60
C ILE A 99 -9.37 -11.32 22.24
N ALA A 100 -9.26 -12.28 21.33
CA ALA A 100 -10.41 -13.10 20.92
C ALA A 100 -11.02 -13.88 22.08
N ARG A 101 -10.18 -14.44 22.97
CA ARG A 101 -10.66 -15.16 24.16
C ARG A 101 -11.35 -14.23 25.14
N GLN A 102 -10.81 -13.03 25.37
CA GLN A 102 -11.40 -12.05 26.28
C GLN A 102 -12.73 -11.53 25.75
N ALA A 103 -12.78 -11.13 24.48
CA ALA A 103 -14.01 -10.64 23.85
C ALA A 103 -15.11 -11.71 23.81
N ASN A 104 -14.78 -12.96 23.42
CA ASN A 104 -15.74 -14.05 23.45
C ASN A 104 -16.27 -14.34 24.87
N ALA A 105 -15.41 -14.21 25.89
CA ALA A 105 -15.82 -14.40 27.28
C ALA A 105 -16.71 -13.25 27.78
N GLU A 106 -16.43 -12.01 27.37
CA GLU A 106 -17.23 -10.82 27.67
C GLU A 106 -18.62 -10.88 27.02
N ASP A 107 -18.69 -11.33 25.77
CA ASP A 107 -19.92 -11.47 25.00
C ASP A 107 -20.66 -12.80 25.28
N GLU A 108 -20.17 -13.62 26.23
CA GLU A 108 -20.68 -14.96 26.56
C GLU A 108 -20.87 -15.87 25.33
N CYS A 109 -20.03 -15.71 24.31
CA CYS A 109 -20.13 -16.40 23.04
C CYS A 109 -18.93 -17.31 22.77
N THR A 110 -19.07 -18.15 21.75
CA THR A 110 -17.97 -19.00 21.27
C THR A 110 -17.88 -18.88 19.76
N GLY A 111 -16.66 -18.98 19.23
CA GLY A 111 -16.43 -18.93 17.80
C GLY A 111 -15.27 -18.03 17.42
N ARG A 112 -15.26 -17.64 16.14
CA ARG A 112 -14.17 -16.91 15.52
C ARG A 112 -14.39 -15.41 15.68
N PHE A 113 -13.51 -14.75 16.42
CA PHE A 113 -13.53 -13.30 16.62
C PHE A 113 -12.96 -12.52 15.40
N TRP A 114 -11.81 -12.96 14.86
CA TRP A 114 -11.12 -12.25 13.77
C TRP A 114 -11.51 -12.76 12.37
N GLU A 115 -11.84 -11.86 11.45
CA GLU A 115 -12.23 -12.16 10.05
C GLU A 115 -11.15 -12.95 9.27
N GLY A 116 -9.87 -12.68 9.55
CA GLY A 116 -8.77 -13.15 8.71
C GLY A 116 -7.43 -13.24 9.44
N ARG A 117 -6.39 -13.57 8.67
CA ARG A 117 -5.00 -13.39 9.11
C ARG A 117 -4.66 -11.91 9.11
N PHE A 118 -3.70 -11.52 9.95
CA PHE A 118 -3.14 -10.17 9.89
C PHE A 118 -2.45 -9.92 8.55
N LYS A 119 -2.45 -8.67 8.11
CA LYS A 119 -1.68 -8.20 6.95
C LYS A 119 -0.45 -7.46 7.45
N SER A 120 0.70 -7.70 6.82
CA SER A 120 1.94 -6.99 7.14
C SER A 120 2.61 -6.46 5.88
N GLN A 121 3.20 -5.27 6.01
CA GLN A 121 3.99 -4.62 4.98
C GLN A 121 5.31 -4.21 5.62
N ALA A 122 6.44 -4.58 4.99
CA ALA A 122 7.75 -4.15 5.45
C ALA A 122 7.96 -2.67 5.13
N LEU A 123 8.45 -1.90 6.11
CA LEU A 123 8.86 -0.51 5.97
C LEU A 123 10.39 -0.50 5.84
N LEU A 124 10.89 0.02 4.73
CA LEU A 124 12.30 -0.15 4.33
C LEU A 124 13.18 1.07 4.61
N ASP A 125 12.59 2.20 4.98
CA ASP A 125 13.29 3.44 5.27
C ASP A 125 12.57 4.24 6.39
N GLU A 126 13.27 5.22 6.96
CA GLU A 126 12.74 6.09 8.01
C GLU A 126 11.53 6.92 7.56
N GLN A 127 11.47 7.30 6.28
CA GLN A 127 10.37 8.11 5.75
C GLN A 127 9.08 7.29 5.73
N ALA A 128 9.16 6.04 5.27
CA ALA A 128 8.08 5.07 5.30
C ALA A 128 7.66 4.73 6.73
N LEU A 129 8.61 4.65 7.67
CA LEU A 129 8.31 4.47 9.10
C LEU A 129 7.51 5.65 9.65
N LEU A 130 7.99 6.88 9.48
CA LEU A 130 7.32 8.08 9.98
C LEU A 130 5.95 8.27 9.31
N ALA A 131 5.85 8.03 8.00
CA ALA A 131 4.59 8.09 7.27
C ALA A 131 3.59 7.03 7.76
N ALA A 132 4.06 5.81 8.03
CA ALA A 132 3.20 4.75 8.58
C ALA A 132 2.74 5.07 10.00
N MET A 133 3.62 5.59 10.86
CA MET A 133 3.25 6.04 12.21
C MET A 133 2.17 7.13 12.15
N ALA A 134 2.40 8.18 11.36
CA ALA A 134 1.43 9.25 11.17
C ALA A 134 0.10 8.73 10.60
N TYR A 135 0.13 7.81 9.63
CA TYR A 135 -1.06 7.17 9.10
C TYR A 135 -1.85 6.41 10.17
N VAL A 136 -1.16 5.65 11.03
CA VAL A 136 -1.79 4.89 12.11
C VAL A 136 -2.40 5.83 13.15
N ASP A 137 -1.67 6.86 13.56
CA ASP A 137 -2.12 7.85 14.53
C ASP A 137 -3.32 8.66 14.02
N LEU A 138 -3.38 8.96 12.72
CA LEU A 138 -4.48 9.71 12.11
C LEU A 138 -5.68 8.83 11.71
N ASN A 139 -5.61 7.52 11.92
CA ASN A 139 -6.66 6.60 11.50
C ASN A 139 -8.01 6.84 12.19
N PRO A 140 -8.08 7.08 13.52
CA PRO A 140 -9.33 7.41 14.19
C PRO A 140 -10.01 8.65 13.64
N ILE A 141 -9.23 9.67 13.30
CA ILE A 141 -9.73 10.94 12.72
C ILE A 141 -10.27 10.70 11.32
N ARG A 142 -9.53 9.95 10.50
CA ARG A 142 -9.97 9.58 9.15
C ARG A 142 -11.27 8.75 9.16
N ALA A 143 -11.47 7.92 10.19
CA ALA A 143 -12.69 7.14 10.37
C ALA A 143 -13.84 7.93 11.02
N GLY A 144 -13.62 9.18 11.41
CA GLY A 144 -14.61 10.02 12.09
C GLY A 144 -14.91 9.62 13.54
N ILE A 145 -14.01 8.86 14.18
CA ILE A 145 -14.14 8.43 15.58
C ILE A 145 -13.67 9.53 16.55
N ALA A 146 -12.67 10.33 16.14
CA ALA A 146 -12.15 11.46 16.90
C ALA A 146 -12.00 12.69 16.01
N GLU A 147 -12.18 13.89 16.56
CA GLU A 147 -11.96 15.15 15.83
C GLU A 147 -10.48 15.56 15.81
N THR A 148 -9.74 15.21 16.87
CA THR A 148 -8.33 15.55 17.06
C THR A 148 -7.51 14.34 17.52
N PRO A 149 -6.17 14.34 17.34
CA PRO A 149 -5.31 13.29 17.88
C PRO A 149 -5.35 13.19 19.41
N GLU A 150 -5.58 14.30 20.12
CA GLU A 150 -5.72 14.37 21.57
C GLU A 150 -6.94 13.59 22.07
N ASP A 151 -8.03 13.64 21.30
CA ASP A 151 -9.31 12.98 21.61
C ASP A 151 -9.35 11.52 21.11
N SER A 152 -8.24 11.01 20.55
CA SER A 152 -8.18 9.67 19.98
C SER A 152 -7.76 8.62 21.03
N ASP A 153 -8.74 8.11 21.77
CA ASP A 153 -8.53 7.09 22.81
C ASP A 153 -7.86 5.82 22.28
N TYR A 154 -7.04 5.19 23.14
CA TYR A 154 -6.35 3.92 22.86
C TYR A 154 -5.40 3.97 21.65
N THR A 155 -4.73 5.11 21.46
CA THR A 155 -3.71 5.31 20.43
C THR A 155 -2.35 5.66 21.00
N SER A 156 -1.29 5.38 20.25
CA SER A 156 0.06 5.81 20.62
C SER A 156 0.25 7.33 20.57
N ILE A 157 -0.50 8.05 19.74
CA ILE A 157 -0.37 9.52 19.65
C ILE A 157 -0.92 10.20 20.89
N GLN A 158 -2.05 9.74 21.42
CA GLN A 158 -2.61 10.26 22.68
C GLN A 158 -1.61 10.08 23.83
N GLU A 159 -0.98 8.92 23.92
CA GLU A 159 0.03 8.65 24.94
C GLU A 159 1.27 9.53 24.79
N ARG A 160 1.81 9.66 23.57
CA ARG A 160 2.97 10.55 23.34
C ARG A 160 2.64 12.01 23.64
N LEU A 161 1.41 12.45 23.38
CA LEU A 161 0.96 13.80 23.72
C LEU A 161 0.81 13.98 25.24
N ALA A 162 0.33 12.96 25.96
CA ALA A 162 0.31 12.99 27.43
C ALA A 162 1.72 13.08 28.01
N ASP A 163 2.66 12.29 27.50
CA ASP A 163 4.07 12.32 27.91
C ASP A 163 4.73 13.67 27.57
N ALA A 164 4.49 14.20 26.36
CA ALA A 164 5.02 15.49 25.92
C ALA A 164 4.52 16.68 26.74
N ARG A 165 3.30 16.61 27.30
CA ARG A 165 2.78 17.64 28.22
C ARG A 165 3.53 17.66 29.56
N THR A 166 4.18 16.56 29.93
CA THR A 166 4.99 16.45 31.16
C THR A 166 6.48 16.66 30.92
N ALA A 167 6.95 16.52 29.67
CA ALA A 167 8.33 16.71 29.29
C ALA A 167 8.64 18.18 28.95
N THR A 168 9.78 18.70 29.41
CA THR A 168 10.31 19.99 28.97
C THR A 168 10.63 19.89 27.49
N ALA A 169 9.92 20.66 26.65
CA ALA A 169 10.04 20.57 25.20
C ALA A 169 11.51 20.78 24.74
N PRO A 170 12.05 19.94 23.84
CA PRO A 170 13.32 20.23 23.20
C PRO A 170 13.19 21.48 22.33
N THR A 171 14.06 22.46 22.57
CA THR A 171 14.00 23.85 22.06
C THR A 171 14.29 23.99 20.56
N SER A 172 14.35 22.91 19.79
CA SER A 172 14.56 23.01 18.34
C SER A 172 14.16 21.72 17.63
N PHE A 173 12.98 21.74 17.00
CA PHE A 173 12.68 20.81 15.91
C PHE A 173 13.19 21.44 14.61
N THR A 174 14.36 21.00 14.15
CA THR A 174 14.77 21.30 12.78
C THR A 174 14.06 20.28 11.90
N ALA A 175 12.94 20.68 11.31
CA ALA A 175 12.31 19.87 10.27
C ALA A 175 13.36 19.59 9.19
N ALA A 176 13.76 18.34 9.02
CA ALA A 176 14.53 17.96 7.85
C ALA A 176 13.69 18.37 6.63
N PRO A 177 14.28 19.06 5.63
CA PRO A 177 13.54 19.44 4.43
C PRO A 177 12.94 18.17 3.83
N PHE A 178 11.60 18.15 3.76
CA PHE A 178 10.87 17.09 3.08
C PHE A 178 11.08 17.27 1.58
N ASP A 179 12.13 16.66 1.05
CA ASP A 179 12.37 16.60 -0.38
C ASP A 179 11.36 15.63 -0.99
N ILE A 180 10.33 16.16 -1.65
CA ILE A 180 9.39 15.37 -2.45
C ILE A 180 10.23 14.69 -3.54
N PRO A 181 10.37 13.35 -3.56
CA PRO A 181 11.13 12.69 -4.61
C PRO A 181 10.51 13.08 -5.97
N PRO A 182 11.30 13.36 -7.01
CA PRO A 182 10.79 13.84 -8.30
C PRO A 182 9.68 12.94 -8.90
N GLN A 183 9.71 11.66 -8.55
CA GLN A 183 8.73 10.64 -8.94
C GLN A 183 7.36 10.86 -8.27
N ALA A 184 7.32 11.30 -7.01
CA ALA A 184 6.08 11.62 -6.29
C ALA A 184 5.39 12.85 -6.90
N LEU A 185 6.15 13.85 -7.33
CA LEU A 185 5.60 15.01 -8.05
C LEU A 185 4.95 14.56 -9.38
N SER A 186 5.58 13.64 -10.10
CA SER A 186 5.00 13.04 -11.30
C SER A 186 3.70 12.28 -10.99
N LEU A 187 3.67 11.48 -9.92
CA LEU A 187 2.47 10.76 -9.50
C LEU A 187 1.32 11.71 -9.17
N ILE A 188 1.59 12.80 -8.45
CA ILE A 188 0.60 13.83 -8.10
C ILE A 188 0.00 14.45 -9.37
N VAL A 189 0.84 14.76 -10.37
CA VAL A 189 0.39 15.31 -11.66
C VAL A 189 -0.52 14.31 -12.39
N HIS A 190 -0.13 13.04 -12.49
CA HIS A 190 -0.93 12.01 -13.14
C HIS A 190 -2.26 11.76 -12.42
N LEU A 191 -2.24 11.66 -11.09
CA LEU A 191 -3.46 11.51 -10.29
C LEU A 191 -4.39 12.71 -10.47
N SER A 192 -3.85 13.92 -10.49
CA SER A 192 -4.62 15.15 -10.71
C SER A 192 -5.30 15.15 -12.08
N LEU A 193 -4.61 14.73 -13.15
CA LEU A 193 -5.20 14.55 -14.48
C LEU A 193 -6.29 13.47 -14.48
N MET A 194 -6.09 12.35 -13.76
CA MET A 194 -7.08 11.28 -13.66
C MET A 194 -8.35 11.73 -12.92
N PHE A 195 -8.22 12.38 -11.76
CA PHE A 195 -9.36 12.89 -11.00
C PHE A 195 -10.11 13.98 -11.77
N TRP A 196 -9.39 14.85 -12.47
CA TRP A 196 -10.01 15.84 -13.35
C TRP A 196 -10.82 15.18 -14.48
N GLY A 197 -10.27 14.17 -15.15
CA GLY A 197 -10.99 13.41 -16.18
C GLY A 197 -12.25 12.71 -15.63
N ALA A 198 -12.18 12.17 -14.42
CA ALA A 198 -13.34 11.59 -13.74
C ALA A 198 -14.42 12.65 -13.42
N LEU A 199 -14.01 13.85 -13.00
CA LEU A 199 -14.93 14.97 -12.77
C LEU A 199 -15.62 15.42 -14.06
N VAL A 200 -14.88 15.50 -15.18
CA VAL A 200 -15.46 15.82 -16.50
C VAL A 200 -16.46 14.75 -16.93
N ARG A 201 -16.15 13.47 -16.71
CA ARG A 201 -17.07 12.37 -16.99
C ARG A 201 -18.34 12.46 -16.14
N HIS A 202 -18.20 12.71 -14.84
CA HIS A 202 -19.34 12.85 -13.95
C HIS A 202 -20.23 14.04 -14.34
N ALA A 203 -19.62 15.17 -14.74
CA ALA A 203 -20.33 16.32 -15.30
C ALA A 203 -21.17 15.93 -16.52
N HIS A 204 -20.60 15.10 -17.41
CA HIS A 204 -21.24 14.66 -18.63
C HIS A 204 -22.38 13.65 -18.41
N GLU A 205 -22.26 12.79 -17.40
CA GLU A 205 -23.25 11.75 -17.11
C GLU A 205 -24.46 12.28 -16.32
N HIS A 206 -24.26 13.27 -15.43
CA HIS A 206 -25.29 13.71 -14.50
C HIS A 206 -25.88 15.10 -14.77
N ASP A 207 -25.32 15.89 -15.71
CA ASP A 207 -25.73 17.28 -16.03
C ASP A 207 -25.82 18.25 -14.82
N THR A 208 -25.40 17.81 -13.62
CA THR A 208 -25.52 18.57 -12.37
C THR A 208 -24.20 18.57 -11.61
N LEU A 209 -23.37 19.61 -11.83
CA LEU A 209 -22.23 19.92 -10.96
C LEU A 209 -22.46 21.25 -10.23
N PRO A 210 -22.03 21.38 -8.96
CA PRO A 210 -21.96 22.65 -8.27
C PRO A 210 -21.13 23.68 -9.08
N ARG A 211 -21.54 24.95 -9.09
CA ARG A 211 -20.86 26.02 -9.87
C ARG A 211 -19.36 26.10 -9.60
N LEU A 212 -18.95 25.92 -8.33
CA LEU A 212 -17.55 25.91 -7.95
C LEU A 212 -16.78 24.74 -8.59
N ALA A 213 -17.35 23.53 -8.58
CA ALA A 213 -16.74 22.35 -9.20
C ALA A 213 -16.60 22.52 -10.72
N MET A 214 -17.60 23.12 -11.37
CA MET A 214 -17.55 23.43 -12.80
C MET A 214 -16.45 24.45 -13.13
N LEU A 215 -16.31 25.52 -12.33
CA LEU A 215 -15.23 26.51 -12.50
C LEU A 215 -13.85 25.90 -12.30
N VAL A 216 -13.68 25.07 -11.27
CA VAL A 216 -12.41 24.35 -11.00
C VAL A 216 -12.08 23.41 -12.18
N MET A 217 -13.07 22.68 -12.67
CA MET A 217 -12.90 21.77 -13.81
C MET A 217 -12.48 22.51 -15.08
N ILE A 218 -13.19 23.58 -15.46
CA ILE A 218 -12.84 24.37 -16.66
C ILE A 218 -11.48 25.06 -16.48
N GLY A 219 -11.25 25.65 -15.31
CA GLY A 219 -10.00 26.35 -14.98
C GLY A 219 -8.79 25.44 -15.03
N PHE A 220 -8.90 24.20 -14.52
CA PHE A 220 -7.83 23.22 -14.58
C PHE A 220 -7.47 22.84 -16.02
N GLY A 221 -8.47 22.56 -16.87
CA GLY A 221 -8.25 22.26 -18.29
C GLY A 221 -7.60 23.41 -19.05
N ALA A 222 -8.12 24.63 -18.89
CA ALA A 222 -7.55 25.85 -19.48
C ALA A 222 -6.14 26.14 -18.98
N GLY A 223 -5.89 25.90 -17.68
CA GLY A 223 -4.58 26.04 -17.05
C GLY A 223 -3.53 25.14 -17.69
N TRP A 224 -3.83 23.85 -17.86
CA TRP A 224 -2.91 22.91 -18.52
C TRP A 224 -2.57 23.29 -19.95
N ILE A 225 -3.58 23.68 -20.74
CA ILE A 225 -3.36 24.15 -22.12
C ILE A 225 -2.47 25.40 -22.12
N THR A 226 -2.74 26.35 -21.23
CA THR A 226 -1.97 27.60 -21.12
C THR A 226 -0.52 27.34 -20.70
N VAL A 227 -0.30 26.52 -19.68
CA VAL A 227 1.04 26.14 -19.22
C VAL A 227 1.80 25.40 -20.31
N GLY A 228 1.16 24.46 -21.02
CA GLY A 228 1.77 23.76 -22.15
C GLY A 228 2.20 24.70 -23.27
N LEU A 229 1.35 25.67 -23.64
CA LEU A 229 1.68 26.70 -24.63
C LEU A 229 2.83 27.59 -24.17
N LEU A 230 2.85 28.02 -22.91
CA LEU A 230 3.93 28.83 -22.33
C LEU A 230 5.25 28.07 -22.31
N VAL A 231 5.25 26.81 -21.85
CA VAL A 231 6.44 25.95 -21.84
C VAL A 231 6.93 25.68 -23.27
N GLY A 232 6.03 25.44 -24.21
CA GLY A 232 6.35 25.29 -25.63
C GLY A 232 7.01 26.55 -26.21
N ALA A 233 6.43 27.72 -25.93
CA ALA A 233 6.98 29.01 -26.35
C ALA A 233 8.36 29.27 -25.70
N GLN A 234 8.52 28.99 -24.41
CA GLN A 234 9.80 29.12 -23.72
C GLN A 234 10.88 28.23 -24.34
N HIS A 235 10.53 26.98 -24.68
CA HIS A 235 11.45 26.03 -25.32
C HIS A 235 11.93 26.55 -26.69
N MET A 236 11.04 27.23 -27.44
CA MET A 236 11.35 27.77 -28.77
C MET A 236 12.06 29.13 -28.74
N LEU A 237 11.79 29.98 -27.76
CA LEU A 237 12.18 31.40 -27.79
C LEU A 237 13.33 31.80 -26.85
N VAL A 238 13.54 31.08 -25.73
CA VAL A 238 14.45 31.55 -24.66
C VAL A 238 15.57 30.57 -24.36
N ARG A 239 15.25 29.41 -23.79
CA ARG A 239 16.18 28.32 -23.53
C ARG A 239 15.42 26.99 -23.50
N PRO A 240 15.88 25.97 -24.23
CA PRO A 240 15.24 24.67 -24.22
C PRO A 240 15.39 24.01 -22.85
N ASN A 241 14.31 24.03 -22.05
CA ASN A 241 14.19 23.16 -20.89
C ASN A 241 13.48 21.88 -21.32
N GLU A 242 14.28 20.84 -21.57
CA GLU A 242 13.78 19.58 -22.13
C GLU A 242 12.89 18.81 -21.15
N ALA A 243 13.14 18.92 -19.85
CA ALA A 243 12.35 18.25 -18.81
C ALA A 243 10.92 18.84 -18.71
N LEU A 244 10.80 20.17 -18.70
CA LEU A 244 9.49 20.84 -18.70
C LEU A 244 8.74 20.56 -20.00
N PHE A 245 9.44 20.63 -21.14
CA PHE A 245 8.83 20.37 -22.45
C PHE A 245 8.24 18.96 -22.52
N ARG A 246 9.03 17.93 -22.17
CA ARG A 246 8.59 16.52 -22.20
C ARG A 246 7.45 16.21 -21.23
N THR A 247 7.26 17.02 -20.18
CA THR A 247 6.21 16.83 -19.18
C THR A 247 4.94 17.58 -19.56
N PHE A 248 5.02 18.90 -19.77
CA PHE A 248 3.84 19.74 -19.86
C PHE A 248 3.23 19.77 -21.26
N VAL A 249 4.03 19.71 -22.32
CA VAL A 249 3.52 19.83 -23.69
C VAL A 249 2.68 18.61 -24.10
N PRO A 250 3.12 17.35 -23.90
CA PRO A 250 2.29 16.19 -24.19
C PRO A 250 1.02 16.13 -23.33
N CYS A 251 1.10 16.50 -22.04
CA CYS A 251 -0.07 16.56 -21.17
C CYS A 251 -1.09 17.60 -21.64
N ALA A 252 -0.64 18.81 -22.01
CA ALA A 252 -1.49 19.86 -22.54
C ALA A 252 -2.14 19.46 -23.87
N ALA A 253 -1.38 18.81 -24.77
CA ALA A 253 -1.91 18.27 -26.01
C ALA A 253 -2.98 17.18 -25.75
N GLY A 254 -2.73 16.29 -24.77
CA GLY A 254 -3.69 15.27 -24.34
C GLY A 254 -4.98 15.87 -23.77
N VAL A 255 -4.87 16.88 -22.91
CA VAL A 255 -6.02 17.61 -22.35
C VAL A 255 -6.81 18.31 -23.46
N ALA A 256 -6.13 19.01 -24.38
CA ALA A 256 -6.78 19.66 -25.52
C ALA A 256 -7.54 18.66 -26.39
N MET A 257 -6.90 17.54 -26.75
CA MET A 257 -7.52 16.47 -27.53
C MET A 257 -8.72 15.86 -26.81
N PHE A 258 -8.61 15.62 -25.50
CA PHE A 258 -9.71 15.11 -24.67
C PHE A 258 -10.90 16.08 -24.65
N VAL A 259 -10.67 17.38 -24.41
CA VAL A 259 -11.73 18.40 -24.43
C VAL A 259 -12.38 18.46 -25.80
N SER A 260 -11.61 18.45 -26.90
CA SER A 260 -12.15 18.46 -28.27
C SER A 260 -13.02 17.24 -28.56
N PHE A 261 -12.61 16.04 -28.14
CA PHE A 261 -13.38 14.81 -28.30
C PHE A 261 -14.63 14.77 -27.41
N ALA A 262 -14.55 15.31 -26.19
CA ALA A 262 -15.69 15.37 -25.28
C ALA A 262 -16.77 16.37 -25.73
N THR A 263 -16.38 17.47 -26.38
CA THR A 263 -17.29 18.58 -26.71
C THR A 263 -17.79 18.56 -28.15
N TYR A 264 -16.88 18.47 -29.13
CA TYR A 264 -17.20 18.69 -30.55
C TYR A 264 -17.16 17.41 -31.38
N MET A 265 -16.23 16.51 -31.08
CA MET A 265 -15.96 15.33 -31.89
C MET A 265 -16.40 14.06 -31.16
N LYS A 266 -17.72 13.80 -31.12
CA LYS A 266 -18.23 12.51 -30.65
C LYS A 266 -17.62 11.40 -31.50
N LEU A 267 -16.75 10.58 -30.91
CA LEU A 267 -16.09 9.48 -31.61
C LEU A 267 -17.13 8.45 -32.07
N ARG A 268 -17.42 8.44 -33.37
CA ARG A 268 -18.29 7.44 -34.02
C ARG A 268 -17.53 6.35 -34.77
N ALA A 269 -16.21 6.49 -34.89
CA ALA A 269 -15.39 5.53 -35.62
C ALA A 269 -15.29 4.21 -34.84
N ARG A 270 -15.77 3.12 -35.45
CA ARG A 270 -15.81 1.78 -34.84
C ARG A 270 -14.45 1.33 -34.29
N ALA A 271 -13.37 1.61 -35.01
CA ALA A 271 -12.01 1.25 -34.59
C ALA A 271 -11.57 1.96 -33.30
N LEU A 272 -11.90 3.24 -33.14
CA LEU A 272 -11.53 4.00 -31.94
C LEU A 272 -12.41 3.64 -30.74
N VAL A 273 -13.71 3.35 -30.98
CA VAL A 273 -14.59 2.81 -29.93
C VAL A 273 -14.06 1.46 -29.45
N TRP A 274 -13.67 0.57 -30.36
CA TRP A 274 -13.04 -0.70 -30.02
C TRP A 274 -11.72 -0.52 -29.27
N LEU A 275 -10.87 0.44 -29.67
CA LEU A 275 -9.64 0.75 -28.93
C LEU A 275 -9.95 1.18 -27.49
N GLY A 276 -11.05 1.90 -27.27
CA GLY A 276 -11.56 2.22 -25.94
C GLY A 276 -11.98 0.97 -25.15
N THR A 277 -12.59 -0.03 -25.78
CA THR A 277 -12.98 -1.29 -25.10
C THR A 277 -11.80 -2.11 -24.60
N VAL A 278 -10.65 -2.03 -25.28
CA VAL A 278 -9.40 -2.72 -24.89
C VAL A 278 -8.45 -1.83 -24.07
N SER A 279 -8.89 -0.64 -23.67
CA SER A 279 -8.04 0.38 -23.05
C SER A 279 -7.35 -0.07 -21.77
N TYR A 280 -8.02 -0.88 -20.95
CA TYR A 280 -7.44 -1.45 -19.72
C TYR A 280 -6.25 -2.36 -20.04
N SER A 281 -6.43 -3.32 -20.94
CA SER A 281 -5.37 -4.19 -21.43
C SER A 281 -4.24 -3.37 -22.10
N LEU A 282 -4.58 -2.32 -22.85
CA LEU A 282 -3.61 -1.44 -23.48
C LEU A 282 -2.72 -0.71 -22.46
N TYR A 283 -3.31 -0.22 -21.38
CA TYR A 283 -2.57 0.39 -20.28
C TYR A 283 -1.66 -0.62 -19.57
N LEU A 284 -2.14 -1.84 -19.32
CA LEU A 284 -1.36 -2.85 -18.58
C LEU A 284 -0.19 -3.42 -19.40
N PHE A 285 -0.37 -3.63 -20.69
CA PHE A 285 0.61 -4.32 -21.54
C PHE A 285 1.52 -3.41 -22.35
N HIS A 286 1.29 -2.09 -22.39
CA HIS A 286 2.22 -1.17 -23.06
C HIS A 286 3.65 -1.24 -22.50
N PRO A 287 3.91 -1.34 -21.17
CA PRO A 287 5.27 -1.43 -20.67
C PRO A 287 5.89 -2.77 -21.06
N VAL A 288 5.10 -3.84 -21.04
CA VAL A 288 5.55 -5.18 -21.45
C VAL A 288 6.01 -5.17 -22.91
N ALA A 289 5.21 -4.61 -23.82
CA ALA A 289 5.56 -4.48 -25.23
C ALA A 289 6.81 -3.61 -25.42
N GLN A 290 6.88 -2.48 -24.74
CA GLN A 290 8.00 -1.54 -24.82
C GLN A 290 9.31 -2.15 -24.30
N TYR A 291 9.30 -2.75 -23.10
CA TYR A 291 10.48 -3.37 -22.51
C TYR A 291 10.91 -4.61 -23.29
N SER A 292 9.97 -5.41 -23.81
CA SER A 292 10.31 -6.57 -24.64
C SER A 292 10.98 -6.16 -25.95
N LEU A 293 10.48 -5.11 -26.61
CA LEU A 293 11.10 -4.60 -27.84
C LEU A 293 12.47 -3.97 -27.54
N SER A 294 12.59 -3.20 -26.46
CA SER A 294 13.86 -2.61 -26.02
C SER A 294 14.89 -3.70 -25.70
N TRP A 295 14.48 -4.73 -24.96
CA TRP A 295 15.33 -5.88 -24.65
C TRP A 295 15.74 -6.63 -25.92
N LEU A 296 14.83 -6.87 -26.85
CA LEU A 296 15.13 -7.56 -28.11
C LEU A 296 16.18 -6.80 -28.93
N VAL A 297 16.07 -5.47 -29.01
CA VAL A 297 17.02 -4.61 -29.73
C VAL A 297 18.40 -4.62 -29.07
N GLN A 298 18.46 -4.70 -27.74
CA GLN A 298 19.72 -4.74 -26.99
C GLN A 298 20.37 -6.12 -27.01
N ALA A 299 19.57 -7.18 -26.92
CA ALA A 299 20.03 -8.57 -26.82
C ALA A 299 20.38 -9.18 -28.18
N THR A 300 19.83 -8.66 -29.28
CA THR A 300 20.09 -9.18 -30.63
C THR A 300 20.95 -8.24 -31.45
N ASP A 301 21.93 -8.78 -32.18
CA ASP A 301 22.80 -8.00 -33.07
C ASP A 301 22.19 -7.81 -34.48
N ILE A 302 20.85 -7.77 -34.55
CA ILE A 302 20.13 -7.64 -35.81
C ILE A 302 20.24 -6.19 -36.27
N ALA A 303 21.14 -5.96 -37.23
CA ALA A 303 21.42 -4.63 -37.80
C ALA A 303 20.17 -3.88 -38.28
N VAL A 304 19.17 -4.62 -38.78
CA VAL A 304 17.90 -4.06 -39.27
C VAL A 304 17.11 -3.39 -38.15
N LEU A 305 17.09 -3.95 -36.95
CA LEU A 305 16.36 -3.38 -35.82
C LEU A 305 17.08 -2.14 -35.30
N LYS A 306 18.41 -2.21 -35.12
CA LYS A 306 19.22 -1.10 -34.58
C LYS A 306 19.19 0.18 -35.46
N GLY A 307 18.91 0.04 -36.76
CA GLY A 307 18.83 1.17 -37.70
C GLY A 307 17.46 1.88 -37.76
N TRP A 308 16.47 1.46 -36.97
CA TRP A 308 15.15 2.08 -37.00
C TRP A 308 15.14 3.51 -36.45
N SER A 309 14.33 4.37 -37.08
CA SER A 309 14.03 5.69 -36.54
C SER A 309 13.20 5.57 -35.25
N THR A 310 13.25 6.58 -34.38
CA THR A 310 12.42 6.63 -33.16
C THR A 310 10.93 6.44 -33.47
N GLY A 311 10.44 7.02 -34.58
CA GLY A 311 9.04 6.85 -35.01
C GLY A 311 8.70 5.41 -35.38
N SER A 312 9.63 4.69 -36.01
CA SER A 312 9.47 3.28 -36.35
C SER A 312 9.35 2.41 -35.09
N TYR A 313 10.18 2.68 -34.07
CA TYR A 313 10.06 2.00 -32.78
C TYR A 313 8.73 2.29 -32.07
N MET A 314 8.27 3.54 -32.10
CA MET A 314 6.97 3.91 -31.54
C MET A 314 5.81 3.18 -32.23
N LEU A 315 5.82 3.12 -33.56
CA LEU A 315 4.81 2.41 -34.35
C LEU A 315 4.83 0.91 -34.09
N ALA A 316 6.02 0.30 -34.02
CA ALA A 316 6.17 -1.12 -33.71
C ALA A 316 5.68 -1.44 -32.30
N THR A 317 6.06 -0.61 -31.31
CA THR A 317 5.62 -0.75 -29.92
C THR A 317 4.10 -0.59 -29.81
N ALA A 318 3.52 0.41 -30.46
CA ALA A 318 2.08 0.64 -30.46
C ALA A 318 1.32 -0.54 -31.10
N SER A 319 1.81 -1.03 -32.25
CA SER A 319 1.20 -2.17 -32.95
C SER A 319 1.28 -3.46 -32.12
N LEU A 320 2.43 -3.73 -31.52
CA LEU A 320 2.63 -4.87 -30.62
C LEU A 320 1.73 -4.77 -29.39
N THR A 321 1.63 -3.57 -28.79
CA THR A 321 0.77 -3.30 -27.64
C THR A 321 -0.68 -3.55 -27.99
N ILE A 322 -1.18 -3.01 -29.11
CA ILE A 322 -2.57 -3.20 -29.55
C ILE A 322 -2.84 -4.69 -29.81
N GLY A 323 -1.90 -5.40 -30.45
CA GLY A 323 -2.02 -6.83 -30.72
C GLY A 323 -2.11 -7.68 -29.45
N ILE A 324 -1.17 -7.51 -28.51
CA ILE A 324 -1.18 -8.20 -27.22
C ILE A 324 -2.45 -7.85 -26.44
N SER A 325 -2.82 -6.57 -26.39
CA SER A 325 -3.99 -6.11 -25.65
C SER A 325 -5.29 -6.68 -26.20
N ALA A 326 -5.42 -6.79 -27.53
CA ALA A 326 -6.57 -7.41 -28.17
C ALA A 326 -6.68 -8.91 -27.86
N LEU A 327 -5.55 -9.62 -27.84
CA LEU A 327 -5.49 -11.04 -27.48
C LEU A 327 -5.85 -11.24 -26.00
N THR A 328 -5.24 -10.47 -25.10
CA THR A 328 -5.52 -10.56 -23.67
C THR A 328 -6.96 -10.18 -23.37
N TYR A 329 -7.49 -9.12 -23.98
CA TYR A 329 -8.88 -8.75 -23.82
C TYR A 329 -9.83 -9.90 -24.20
N ARG A 330 -9.60 -10.52 -25.37
CA ARG A 330 -10.46 -11.59 -25.89
C ARG A 330 -10.36 -12.89 -25.11
N TYR A 331 -9.16 -13.31 -24.72
CA TYR A 331 -8.92 -14.63 -24.15
C TYR A 331 -8.80 -14.66 -22.63
N VAL A 332 -8.58 -13.51 -21.99
CA VAL A 332 -8.42 -13.41 -20.54
C VAL A 332 -9.49 -12.51 -19.95
N GLU A 333 -9.57 -11.25 -20.39
CA GLU A 333 -10.43 -10.25 -19.75
C GLU A 333 -11.92 -10.64 -19.85
N VAL A 334 -12.41 -10.91 -21.07
CA VAL A 334 -13.83 -11.25 -21.30
C VAL A 334 -14.26 -12.54 -20.60
N PRO A 335 -13.52 -13.67 -20.67
CA PRO A 335 -13.88 -14.89 -19.95
C PRO A 335 -13.91 -14.71 -18.43
N PHE A 336 -12.97 -13.96 -17.86
CA PHE A 336 -12.92 -13.73 -16.41
C PHE A 336 -14.01 -12.77 -15.95
N GLN A 337 -14.37 -11.74 -16.74
CA GLN A 337 -15.53 -10.90 -16.46
C GLN A 337 -16.83 -11.73 -16.45
N ALA A 338 -17.00 -12.63 -17.42
CA ALA A 338 -18.15 -13.52 -17.48
C ALA A 338 -18.21 -14.48 -16.28
N LEU A 339 -17.06 -15.01 -15.84
CA LEU A 339 -16.96 -15.85 -14.65
C LEU A 339 -17.32 -15.05 -13.38
N GLY A 340 -16.75 -13.86 -13.22
CA GLY A 340 -17.03 -12.97 -12.09
C GLY A 340 -18.51 -12.62 -11.97
N GLY A 341 -19.17 -12.30 -13.10
CA GLY A 341 -20.60 -12.04 -13.14
C GLY A 341 -21.46 -13.24 -12.72
N ARG A 342 -21.07 -14.47 -13.12
CA ARG A 342 -21.76 -15.71 -12.69
C ARG A 342 -21.61 -15.94 -11.18
N ILE A 343 -20.41 -15.74 -10.64
CA ILE A 343 -20.15 -15.91 -9.20
C ILE A 343 -20.95 -14.88 -8.40
N ALA A 344 -20.91 -13.61 -8.79
CA ALA A 344 -21.66 -12.55 -8.10
C ALA A 344 -23.17 -12.84 -8.08
N LYS A 345 -23.73 -13.28 -9.21
CA LYS A 345 -25.13 -13.68 -9.29
C LYS A 345 -25.45 -14.86 -8.36
N ASN A 346 -24.59 -15.88 -8.32
CA ASN A 346 -24.78 -17.04 -7.45
C ASN A 346 -24.69 -16.67 -5.95
N VAL A 347 -23.83 -15.72 -5.58
CA VAL A 347 -23.73 -15.22 -4.19
C VAL A 347 -25.01 -14.49 -3.79
N VAL A 348 -25.49 -13.56 -4.63
CA VAL A 348 -26.74 -12.83 -4.38
C VAL A 348 -27.95 -13.78 -4.31
N GLU A 349 -28.00 -14.80 -5.18
CA GLU A 349 -29.04 -15.83 -5.12
C GLU A 349 -28.95 -16.72 -3.88
N ALA A 350 -27.75 -16.97 -3.35
CA ALA A 350 -27.56 -17.72 -2.10
C ALA A 350 -27.96 -16.91 -0.87
N GLU A 351 -27.62 -15.62 -0.81
CA GLU A 351 -28.06 -14.70 0.24
C GLU A 351 -29.58 -14.55 0.26
N ASN A 352 -30.21 -14.37 -0.92
CA ASN A 352 -31.67 -14.27 -1.02
C ASN A 352 -32.41 -15.55 -0.61
N ARG A 353 -31.77 -16.73 -0.74
CA ARG A 353 -32.34 -18.01 -0.25
C ARG A 353 -32.17 -18.22 1.26
N GLN A 354 -31.24 -17.53 1.91
CA GLN A 354 -31.09 -17.58 3.36
C GLN A 354 -32.04 -16.61 4.08
N LEU A 355 -32.52 -15.58 3.38
CA LEU A 355 -33.45 -14.57 3.88
C LEU A 355 -34.94 -14.94 3.68
N ALA A 356 -35.24 -15.97 2.89
CA ALA A 356 -36.58 -16.50 2.62
C ALA A 356 -36.78 -17.84 3.34
#